data_AF-A0A2K2CJV3-F1
#
_entry.id   AF-A0A2K2CJV3-F1
#
_cell.length_a   1.000
_cell.length_b   1.000
_cell.length_c   1.000
_cell.angle_alpha   90.00
_cell.angle_beta   90.00
_cell.angle_gamma   90.00
#
_symmetry.space_group_name_H-M   'P 1'
#
loop_
_entity.id
_entity.type
_entity.pdbx_description
1 polymer ?
#
loop_
_entity_poly.entity_id
_entity_poly.type
_entity_poly.pdbx_seq_one_letter_code
_entity_poly.pdbx_strand_id
1 'polypeptide(L)'
;MALLQPLLRLLLLRPPPPPPQRTPHLPPPSASTRRVAAASAAALLLLAAASPPPRPARAEPGGGEDDVDETHVVRLFEGASPSVVFIKDLLVVAQPRGRDGRGAQPVYDEEGGATVEGTGSGFVWDSSGHIVTNYHVVAKLAGDGSESHRCKVFLEDSSGTSYSKEGRLIGYDTAHDLAVLKVTQEAH
;
A
#
# COMPACT_ATOMS: atom_id res chain seq x y z
N MET A 1 32.10 -43.04 16.06
CA MET A 1 30.99 -43.48 15.18
C MET A 1 29.66 -43.24 15.88
N ALA A 2 29.23 -41.98 16.02
CA ALA A 2 27.88 -41.65 16.53
C ALA A 2 27.59 -40.15 16.32
N LEU A 3 27.39 -39.70 15.07
CA LEU A 3 27.01 -38.31 14.75
C LEU A 3 26.40 -38.27 13.34
N LEU A 4 25.24 -38.88 13.13
CA LEU A 4 24.56 -38.80 11.82
C LEU A 4 23.03 -39.02 11.86
N GLN A 5 22.35 -38.66 12.96
CA GLN A 5 20.90 -38.88 13.07
C GLN A 5 19.96 -37.68 13.19
N PRO A 6 20.35 -36.40 13.39
CA PRO A 6 19.35 -35.33 13.41
C PRO A 6 19.01 -34.78 12.01
N LEU A 7 19.84 -35.06 11.00
CA LEU A 7 19.72 -34.46 9.65
C LEU A 7 18.66 -35.09 8.74
N LEU A 8 18.12 -36.27 9.08
CA LEU A 8 17.13 -36.94 8.23
C LEU A 8 15.68 -36.47 8.48
N ARG A 9 15.42 -35.70 9.54
CA ARG A 9 14.06 -35.29 9.91
C ARG A 9 13.58 -34.00 9.24
N LEU A 10 14.49 -33.22 8.64
CA LEU A 10 14.14 -31.99 7.90
C LEU A 10 13.81 -32.22 6.41
N LEU A 11 14.15 -33.38 5.85
CA LEU A 11 13.94 -33.70 4.43
C LEU A 11 12.53 -34.27 4.11
N LEU A 12 11.63 -34.34 5.11
CA LEU A 12 10.30 -34.95 4.96
C LEU A 12 9.13 -33.99 5.22
N LEU A 13 9.36 -32.70 5.51
CA LEU A 13 8.27 -31.74 5.57
C LEU A 13 7.91 -31.29 4.15
N ARG A 14 6.89 -31.93 3.58
CA ARG A 14 6.22 -31.45 2.36
C ARG A 14 5.71 -30.03 2.61
N PRO A 15 5.88 -29.10 1.65
CA PRO A 15 5.27 -27.77 1.74
C PRO A 15 3.73 -27.90 1.80
N PRO A 16 3.04 -27.01 2.54
CA PRO A 16 1.58 -27.02 2.60
C PRO A 16 0.99 -26.73 1.21
N PRO A 17 -0.15 -27.35 0.85
CA PRO A 17 -0.80 -27.10 -0.43
C PRO A 17 -1.28 -25.65 -0.52
N PRO A 18 -1.26 -25.05 -1.72
CA PRO A 18 -1.78 -23.70 -1.92
C PRO A 18 -3.28 -23.63 -1.59
N PRO A 19 -3.76 -22.47 -1.09
CA PRO A 19 -5.20 -22.28 -0.84
C PRO A 19 -5.99 -22.38 -2.16
N PRO A 20 -7.24 -22.88 -2.12
CA PRO A 20 -8.05 -23.02 -3.32
C PRO A 20 -8.33 -21.65 -3.95
N GLN A 21 -7.96 -21.49 -5.22
CA GLN A 21 -8.30 -20.31 -6.01
C GLN A 21 -9.81 -20.32 -6.28
N ARG A 22 -10.52 -19.35 -5.70
CA ARG A 22 -11.95 -19.14 -5.95
C ARG A 22 -12.08 -18.43 -7.30
N THR A 23 -12.44 -19.18 -8.34
CA THR A 23 -12.77 -18.59 -9.64
C THR A 23 -14.03 -17.72 -9.50
N PRO A 24 -14.08 -16.53 -10.11
CA PRO A 24 -15.31 -15.75 -10.17
C PRO A 24 -16.32 -16.49 -11.07
N HIS A 25 -17.38 -17.01 -10.46
CA HIS A 25 -18.48 -17.66 -11.17
C HIS A 25 -19.38 -16.58 -11.76
N LEU A 26 -19.27 -16.36 -13.07
CA LEU A 26 -20.29 -15.62 -13.83
C LEU A 26 -21.58 -16.46 -13.86
N PRO A 27 -22.75 -15.92 -13.50
CA PRO A 27 -24.00 -16.64 -13.66
C PRO A 27 -24.33 -16.82 -15.16
N PRO A 28 -24.84 -17.99 -15.58
CA PRO A 28 -25.25 -18.19 -16.97
C PRO A 28 -26.49 -17.34 -17.30
N PRO A 29 -26.66 -16.91 -18.57
CA PRO A 29 -27.85 -16.20 -19.01
C PRO A 29 -29.07 -17.13 -18.91
N SER A 30 -30.00 -16.80 -18.03
CA SER A 30 -31.28 -17.49 -17.92
C SER A 30 -32.15 -17.12 -19.11
N ALA A 31 -32.23 -18.01 -20.09
CA ALA A 31 -33.23 -17.96 -21.16
C ALA A 31 -34.62 -18.30 -20.57
N SER A 32 -35.32 -17.29 -20.05
CA SER A 32 -36.71 -17.44 -19.65
C SER A 32 -37.61 -17.39 -20.88
N THR A 33 -37.99 -18.55 -21.40
CA THR A 33 -39.06 -18.73 -22.39
C THR A 33 -40.38 -18.21 -21.84
N ARG A 34 -40.73 -16.97 -22.18
CA ARG A 34 -42.05 -16.40 -21.89
C ARG A 34 -43.04 -16.91 -22.95
N ARG A 35 -43.74 -18.00 -22.66
CA ARG A 35 -45.03 -18.28 -23.31
C ARG A 35 -46.09 -17.43 -22.61
N VAL A 36 -46.55 -16.37 -23.25
CA VAL A 36 -47.82 -15.72 -22.91
C VAL A 36 -48.64 -15.64 -24.19
N ALA A 37 -49.77 -16.32 -24.14
CA ALA A 37 -50.76 -16.39 -25.19
C ALA A 37 -51.30 -14.99 -25.53
N ALA A 38 -51.53 -14.77 -26.82
CA ALA A 38 -52.26 -13.62 -27.33
C ALA A 38 -53.74 -13.71 -26.90
N ALA A 39 -54.27 -12.62 -26.32
CA ALA A 39 -55.70 -12.36 -26.29
C ALA A 39 -55.99 -10.85 -26.26
N SER A 40 -56.45 -10.36 -27.41
CA SER A 40 -57.45 -9.30 -27.61
C SER A 40 -57.14 -7.84 -27.26
N ALA A 41 -56.79 -7.10 -28.33
CA ALA A 41 -56.57 -5.66 -28.43
C ALA A 41 -57.84 -4.77 -28.36
N ALA A 42 -58.78 -5.02 -27.45
CA ALA A 42 -60.06 -4.28 -27.43
C ALA A 42 -60.37 -3.51 -26.13
N ALA A 43 -59.49 -3.53 -25.12
CA ALA A 43 -59.75 -2.86 -23.84
C ALA A 43 -58.89 -1.59 -23.59
N LEU A 44 -58.12 -1.14 -24.58
CA LEU A 44 -57.12 -0.07 -24.43
C LEU A 44 -57.58 1.32 -24.90
N LEU A 45 -58.88 1.53 -25.10
CA LEU A 45 -59.41 2.79 -25.65
C LEU A 45 -60.40 3.55 -24.73
N LEU A 46 -60.56 3.14 -23.46
CA LEU A 46 -61.56 3.77 -22.58
C LEU A 46 -61.07 4.15 -21.16
N LEU A 47 -59.76 4.17 -20.87
CA LEU A 47 -59.25 4.62 -19.55
C LEU A 47 -58.09 5.64 -19.59
N ALA A 48 -57.80 6.24 -20.74
CA ALA A 48 -56.71 7.23 -20.87
C ALA A 48 -57.16 8.69 -20.68
N ALA A 49 -58.27 8.94 -19.97
CA ALA A 49 -58.87 10.27 -19.84
C ALA A 49 -58.81 10.88 -18.42
N ALA A 50 -57.83 10.50 -17.58
CA ALA A 50 -57.76 11.02 -16.21
C ALA A 50 -56.35 11.14 -15.57
N SER A 51 -55.27 11.26 -16.33
CA SER A 51 -53.96 11.60 -15.72
C SER A 51 -53.75 13.12 -15.72
N PRO A 52 -53.54 13.77 -14.55
CA PRO A 52 -53.12 15.17 -14.53
C PRO A 52 -51.73 15.31 -15.18
N PRO A 53 -51.43 16.45 -15.82
CA PRO A 53 -50.15 16.65 -16.49
C PRO A 53 -49.00 16.54 -15.47
N PRO A 54 -47.86 15.94 -15.85
CA PRO A 54 -46.69 15.86 -14.97
C PRO A 54 -46.25 17.28 -14.63
N ARG A 55 -46.31 17.66 -13.35
CA ARG A 55 -45.66 18.88 -12.90
C ARG A 55 -44.15 18.69 -13.06
N PRO A 56 -43.40 19.68 -13.58
CA PRO A 56 -41.95 19.62 -13.52
C PRO A 56 -41.55 19.44 -12.05
N ALA A 57 -40.79 18.39 -11.76
CA ALA A 57 -40.17 18.22 -10.45
C ALA A 57 -39.25 19.42 -10.26
N ARG A 58 -39.69 20.40 -9.47
CA ARG A 58 -38.80 21.41 -8.92
C ARG A 58 -37.83 20.62 -8.05
N ALA A 59 -36.55 20.60 -8.43
CA ALA A 59 -35.51 20.19 -7.51
C ALA A 59 -35.59 21.18 -6.34
N GLU A 60 -36.21 20.76 -5.24
CA GLU A 60 -35.92 21.35 -3.95
C GLU A 60 -34.39 21.31 -3.81
N PRO A 61 -33.71 22.39 -3.40
CA PRO A 61 -32.34 22.28 -2.96
C PRO A 61 -32.42 21.48 -1.66
N GLY A 62 -32.51 20.16 -1.80
CA GLY A 62 -32.20 19.26 -0.72
C GLY A 62 -30.79 19.64 -0.32
N GLY A 63 -30.64 20.23 0.86
CA GLY A 63 -29.37 20.32 1.54
C GLY A 63 -28.91 18.89 1.75
N GLY A 64 -28.25 18.35 0.74
CA GLY A 64 -27.61 17.05 0.80
C GLY A 64 -26.46 17.18 1.76
N GLU A 65 -26.47 16.33 2.78
CA GLU A 65 -25.38 16.09 3.73
C GLU A 65 -24.12 15.49 3.06
N ASP A 66 -23.85 15.84 1.81
CA ASP A 66 -22.77 15.30 0.97
C ASP A 66 -21.71 16.34 0.59
N ASP A 67 -21.80 17.57 1.11
CA ASP A 67 -20.73 18.56 1.03
C ASP A 67 -19.84 18.37 2.27
N VAL A 68 -18.98 17.34 2.24
CA VAL A 68 -17.79 17.35 3.10
C VAL A 68 -17.08 18.63 2.74
N ASP A 69 -17.17 19.64 3.60
CA ASP A 69 -16.59 20.96 3.39
C ASP A 69 -15.18 20.80 2.84
N GLU A 70 -14.98 21.11 1.55
CA GLU A 70 -13.69 20.93 0.87
C GLU A 70 -12.58 21.65 1.64
N THR A 71 -12.94 22.78 2.26
CA THR A 71 -12.08 23.55 3.17
C THR A 71 -11.56 22.70 4.33
N HIS A 72 -12.38 21.82 4.90
CA HIS A 72 -12.00 20.94 5.99
C HIS A 72 -10.99 19.88 5.52
N VAL A 73 -11.19 19.30 4.33
CA VAL A 73 -10.26 18.31 3.76
C VAL A 73 -8.90 18.94 3.45
N VAL A 74 -8.89 20.14 2.87
CA VAL A 74 -7.66 20.88 2.59
C VAL A 74 -6.90 21.16 3.88
N ARG A 75 -7.57 21.66 4.92
CA ARG A 75 -6.93 21.93 6.21
C ARG A 75 -6.38 20.68 6.87
N LEU A 76 -7.09 19.55 6.76
CA LEU A 76 -6.62 18.27 7.29
C LEU A 76 -5.36 17.81 6.56
N PHE A 77 -5.34 17.92 5.24
CA PHE A 77 -4.17 17.55 4.43
C PHE A 77 -2.97 18.45 4.78
N GLU A 78 -3.14 19.78 4.74
CA GLU A 78 -2.07 20.73 5.06
C GLU A 78 -1.53 20.56 6.48
N GLY A 79 -2.39 20.21 7.44
CA GLY A 79 -1.98 19.96 8.82
C GLY A 79 -1.29 18.61 9.04
N ALA A 80 -1.63 17.58 8.25
CA ALA A 80 -1.13 16.22 8.44
C ALA A 80 0.08 15.88 7.56
N SER A 81 0.17 16.44 6.35
CA SER A 81 1.23 16.10 5.38
C SER A 81 2.65 16.29 5.91
N PRO A 82 2.97 17.30 6.74
CA PRO A 82 4.33 17.45 7.28
C PRO A 82 4.76 16.30 8.21
N SER A 83 3.79 15.52 8.73
CA SER A 83 4.06 14.36 9.59
C SER A 83 4.27 13.07 8.79
N VAL A 84 4.00 13.07 7.49
CA VAL A 84 4.12 11.90 6.61
C VAL A 84 5.55 11.83 6.06
N VAL A 85 6.10 10.62 6.02
CA VAL A 85 7.44 10.37 5.49
C VAL A 85 7.37 9.43 4.31
N PHE A 86 8.34 9.58 3.40
CA PHE A 86 8.58 8.63 2.33
C PHE A 86 9.79 7.74 2.67
N ILE A 87 9.63 6.44 2.46
CA ILE A 87 10.61 5.42 2.84
C ILE A 87 11.11 4.72 1.57
N LYS A 88 12.43 4.67 1.39
CA LYS A 88 13.11 3.84 0.40
C LYS A 88 13.90 2.75 1.11
N ASP A 89 13.69 1.50 0.69
CA ASP A 89 14.58 0.39 0.97
C ASP A 89 15.62 0.28 -0.15
N LEU A 90 16.90 0.27 0.23
CA LEU A 90 18.03 0.31 -0.69
C LEU A 90 18.91 -0.92 -0.47
N LEU A 91 19.05 -1.75 -1.51
CA LEU A 91 20.03 -2.82 -1.56
C LEU A 91 21.42 -2.26 -1.88
N VAL A 92 22.33 -2.42 -0.95
CA VAL A 92 23.74 -2.01 -1.09
C VAL A 92 24.48 -3.12 -1.81
N VAL A 93 24.68 -2.95 -3.13
CA VAL A 93 25.45 -3.89 -3.94
C VAL A 93 26.94 -3.60 -3.74
N ALA A 94 27.68 -4.57 -3.21
CA ALA A 94 29.13 -4.46 -3.13
C ALA A 94 29.71 -4.37 -4.54
N GLN A 95 30.33 -3.24 -4.88
CA GLN A 95 30.94 -3.06 -6.19
C GLN A 95 31.99 -4.16 -6.43
N PRO A 96 31.99 -4.82 -7.60
CA PRO A 96 33.02 -5.78 -7.93
C PRO A 96 34.39 -5.10 -7.82
N ARG A 97 35.27 -5.64 -6.96
CA ARG A 97 36.68 -5.24 -7.00
C ARG A 97 37.19 -5.56 -8.40
N GLY A 98 37.63 -4.53 -9.14
CA GLY A 98 38.23 -4.72 -10.44
C GLY A 98 39.36 -5.74 -10.36
N ARG A 99 39.38 -6.69 -11.30
CA ARG A 99 40.39 -7.77 -11.41
C ARG A 99 41.83 -7.23 -11.53
N ASP A 100 41.95 -5.93 -11.81
CA ASP A 100 43.16 -5.24 -12.24
C ASP A 100 43.82 -4.45 -11.10
N GLY A 101 43.30 -4.50 -9.88
CA GLY A 101 43.85 -3.75 -8.72
C GLY A 101 43.70 -2.23 -8.81
N ARG A 102 43.14 -1.68 -9.89
CA ARG A 102 42.62 -0.31 -9.91
C ARG A 102 41.33 -0.30 -9.11
N GLY A 103 41.33 0.45 -8.01
CA GLY A 103 40.18 0.57 -7.11
C GLY A 103 38.89 0.84 -7.90
N ALA A 104 37.81 0.20 -7.49
CA ALA A 104 36.48 0.45 -8.05
C ALA A 104 36.23 1.97 -7.99
N GLN A 105 35.88 2.55 -9.15
CA GLN A 105 35.51 3.96 -9.20
C GLN A 105 34.24 4.13 -8.36
N PRO A 106 34.17 5.12 -7.45
CA PRO A 106 32.94 5.42 -6.74
C PRO A 106 31.82 5.62 -7.77
N VAL A 107 30.69 4.94 -7.57
CA VAL A 107 29.50 5.21 -8.36
C VAL A 107 28.88 6.46 -7.73
N TYR A 108 28.86 7.54 -8.49
CA TYR A 108 28.23 8.80 -8.09
C TYR A 108 26.79 8.81 -8.61
N ASP A 109 25.90 8.05 -7.98
CA ASP A 109 24.45 8.14 -8.16
C ASP A 109 23.77 8.64 -6.87
N GLU A 110 22.49 9.02 -6.94
CA GLU A 110 21.73 9.60 -5.82
C GLU A 110 21.61 8.63 -4.62
N GLU A 111 21.73 7.33 -4.89
CA GLU A 111 21.66 6.23 -3.94
C GLU A 111 23.03 5.68 -3.52
N GLY A 112 24.15 6.26 -3.98
CA GLY A 112 25.52 5.86 -3.60
C GLY A 112 25.91 4.42 -3.95
N GLY A 113 25.49 3.92 -5.11
CA GLY A 113 25.72 2.56 -5.61
C GLY A 113 24.71 1.53 -5.09
N ALA A 114 23.60 1.99 -4.50
CA ALA A 114 22.52 1.11 -4.02
C ALA A 114 21.33 1.11 -4.98
N THR A 115 20.66 -0.04 -5.09
CA THR A 115 19.44 -0.20 -5.91
C THR A 115 18.21 -0.06 -5.04
N VAL A 116 17.19 0.67 -5.50
CA VAL A 116 15.91 0.77 -4.80
C VAL A 116 15.15 -0.54 -4.94
N GLU A 117 14.96 -1.24 -3.83
CA GLU A 117 14.33 -2.57 -3.76
C GLU A 117 12.88 -2.51 -3.27
N GLY A 118 12.48 -1.38 -2.69
CA GLY A 118 11.14 -1.18 -2.14
C GLY A 118 10.92 0.27 -1.75
N THR A 119 9.65 0.67 -1.74
CA THR A 119 9.22 1.99 -1.28
C THR A 119 7.96 1.87 -0.43
N GLY A 120 7.74 2.86 0.41
CA GLY A 120 6.53 2.96 1.21
C GLY A 120 6.41 4.31 1.89
N SER A 121 5.43 4.43 2.77
CA SER A 121 5.22 5.61 3.60
C SER A 121 5.25 5.24 5.08
N GLY A 122 5.38 6.26 5.90
CA GLY A 122 5.18 6.17 7.33
C GLY A 122 4.76 7.53 7.87
N PHE A 123 4.72 7.66 9.19
CA PHE A 123 4.51 8.94 9.83
C PHE A 123 5.37 9.06 11.09
N VAL A 124 5.71 10.30 11.43
CA VAL A 124 6.46 10.63 12.64
C VAL A 124 5.58 10.36 13.86
N TRP A 125 6.05 9.50 14.75
CA TRP A 125 5.35 9.13 15.99
C TRP A 125 5.62 10.10 17.14
N ASP A 126 6.88 10.55 17.26
CA ASP A 126 7.29 11.46 18.32
C ASP A 126 8.43 12.39 17.90
N SER A 127 8.69 13.40 18.73
CA SER A 127 9.77 14.37 18.55
C SER A 127 11.17 13.78 18.72
N SER A 128 11.29 12.56 19.25
CA SER A 128 12.57 11.87 19.32
C SER A 128 12.97 11.24 17.98
N GLY A 129 12.08 11.24 16.99
CA GLY A 129 12.35 10.76 15.63
C GLY A 129 12.01 9.28 15.42
N HIS A 130 11.08 8.74 16.19
CA HIS A 130 10.46 7.45 15.84
C HIS A 130 9.45 7.62 14.71
N ILE A 131 9.40 6.64 13.82
CA ILE A 131 8.52 6.60 12.66
C ILE A 131 7.78 5.28 12.69
N VAL A 132 6.46 5.34 12.54
CA VAL A 132 5.64 4.13 12.35
C VAL A 132 5.39 3.92 10.86
N THR A 133 5.54 2.67 10.44
CA THR A 133 5.27 2.19 9.09
C THR A 133 4.74 0.75 9.15
N ASN A 134 4.45 0.18 8.00
CA ASN A 134 4.12 -1.24 7.90
C ASN A 134 5.38 -2.11 7.89
N TYR A 135 5.29 -3.31 8.46
CA TYR A 135 6.40 -4.25 8.46
C TYR A 135 6.82 -4.65 7.04
N HIS A 136 5.87 -4.88 6.14
CA HIS A 136 6.17 -5.27 4.76
C HIS A 136 7.03 -4.25 4.01
N VAL A 137 6.94 -2.95 4.37
CA VAL A 137 7.76 -1.88 3.78
C VAL A 137 9.24 -2.06 4.13
N VAL A 138 9.52 -2.59 5.31
CA VAL A 138 10.87 -2.71 5.88
C VAL A 138 11.31 -4.15 6.09
N ALA A 139 10.57 -5.13 5.56
CA ALA A 139 10.81 -6.55 5.81
C ALA A 139 12.22 -6.99 5.38
N LYS A 140 12.75 -6.42 4.29
CA LYS A 140 14.10 -6.69 3.79
C LYS A 140 15.21 -6.21 4.75
N LEU A 141 14.95 -5.15 5.53
CA LEU A 141 15.87 -4.67 6.58
C LEU A 141 15.91 -5.61 7.79
N ALA A 142 14.84 -6.39 8.01
CA ALA A 142 14.73 -7.36 9.09
C ALA A 142 15.23 -8.77 8.70
N GLY A 143 15.76 -8.93 7.48
CA GLY A 143 16.23 -10.21 6.95
C GLY A 143 17.41 -10.80 7.73
N ASP A 144 17.84 -11.98 7.32
CA ASP A 144 18.95 -12.73 7.93
C ASP A 144 20.35 -12.13 7.69
N GLY A 145 20.43 -10.99 7.00
CA GLY A 145 21.67 -10.31 6.63
C GLY A 145 22.37 -10.91 5.41
N SER A 146 21.73 -11.82 4.66
CA SER A 146 22.25 -12.31 3.37
C SER A 146 22.44 -11.17 2.36
N GLU A 147 21.59 -10.15 2.44
CA GLU A 147 21.68 -8.94 1.62
C GLU A 147 21.83 -7.72 2.53
N SER A 148 22.66 -6.77 2.10
CA SER A 148 22.92 -5.55 2.86
C SER A 148 21.90 -4.48 2.48
N HIS A 149 20.83 -4.36 3.27
CA HIS A 149 19.81 -3.34 3.08
C HIS A 149 20.04 -2.12 3.97
N ARG A 150 19.75 -0.94 3.44
CA ARG A 150 19.68 0.31 4.22
C ARG A 150 18.38 1.05 3.92
N CYS A 151 17.86 1.73 4.93
CA CYS A 151 16.61 2.48 4.82
C CYS A 151 16.91 3.97 4.71
N LYS A 152 16.38 4.64 3.69
CA LYS A 152 16.43 6.10 3.56
C LYS A 152 15.03 6.67 3.76
N VAL A 153 14.89 7.58 4.70
CA VAL A 153 13.64 8.24 5.04
C VAL A 153 13.72 9.68 4.57
N PHE A 154 12.70 10.14 3.86
CA PHE A 154 12.55 11.52 3.40
C PHE A 154 11.45 12.17 4.23
N LEU A 155 11.78 13.33 4.80
CA LEU A 155 10.92 14.08 5.73
C LEU A 155 10.94 15.56 5.37
N GLU A 156 9.98 16.29 5.91
CA GLU A 156 9.92 17.75 5.89
C GLU A 156 10.17 18.28 7.31
N ASP A 157 10.95 19.34 7.46
CA ASP A 157 11.10 20.00 8.75
C ASP A 157 9.99 21.04 8.99
N SER A 158 9.99 21.66 10.16
CA SER A 158 9.01 22.72 10.50
C SER A 158 9.12 23.97 9.64
N SER A 159 10.18 24.12 8.82
CA SER A 159 10.35 25.23 7.88
C SER A 159 9.80 24.93 6.48
N GLY A 160 9.33 23.70 6.24
CA GLY A 160 8.91 23.24 4.91
C GLY A 160 10.07 22.70 4.06
N THR A 161 11.27 22.54 4.64
CA THR A 161 12.43 22.06 3.90
C THR A 161 12.46 20.55 3.89
N SER A 162 12.46 19.94 2.70
CA SER A 162 12.61 18.50 2.56
C SER A 162 14.07 18.06 2.75
N TYR A 163 14.27 17.01 3.53
CA TYR A 163 15.58 16.40 3.75
C TYR A 163 15.45 14.88 3.87
N SER A 164 16.59 14.18 3.91
CA SER A 164 16.59 12.72 4.12
C SER A 164 17.57 12.30 5.20
N LYS A 165 17.22 11.22 5.91
CA LYS A 165 18.03 10.60 6.95
C LYS A 165 18.01 9.08 6.80
N GLU A 166 19.02 8.42 7.36
CA GLU A 166 19.02 6.97 7.46
C GLU A 166 18.05 6.52 8.56
N GLY A 167 17.20 5.55 8.25
CA GLY A 167 16.25 4.95 9.17
C GLY A 167 16.81 3.65 9.74
N ARG A 168 16.89 3.54 11.07
CA ARG A 168 17.26 2.29 11.74
C ARG A 168 16.03 1.57 12.23
N LEU A 169 15.88 0.29 11.88
CA LEU A 169 14.81 -0.55 12.43
C LEU A 169 15.01 -0.75 13.94
N ILE A 170 13.99 -0.39 14.73
CA ILE A 170 14.00 -0.52 16.19
C ILE A 170 13.24 -1.76 16.64
N GLY A 171 12.11 -2.03 16.01
CA GLY A 171 11.26 -3.17 16.32
C GLY A 171 10.15 -3.32 15.28
N TYR A 172 9.55 -4.50 15.25
CA TYR A 172 8.48 -4.82 14.33
C TYR A 172 7.57 -5.90 14.91
N ASP A 173 6.35 -5.95 14.37
CA ASP A 173 5.34 -6.95 14.63
C ASP A 173 4.78 -7.43 13.28
N THR A 174 5.12 -8.66 12.92
CA THR A 174 4.70 -9.26 11.65
C THR A 174 3.23 -9.67 11.66
N ALA A 175 2.62 -9.89 12.83
CA ALA A 175 1.22 -10.31 12.93
C ALA A 175 0.25 -9.14 12.65
N HIS A 176 0.66 -7.93 13.03
CA HIS A 176 -0.13 -6.71 12.83
C HIS A 176 0.40 -5.81 11.70
N ASP A 177 1.44 -6.27 10.99
CA ASP A 177 2.11 -5.54 9.93
C ASP A 177 2.56 -4.13 10.36
N LEU A 178 3.25 -4.06 11.51
CA LEU A 178 3.75 -2.81 12.09
C LEU A 178 5.27 -2.84 12.24
N ALA A 179 5.91 -1.71 12.00
CA ALA A 179 7.31 -1.52 12.29
C ALA A 179 7.61 -0.10 12.77
N VAL A 180 8.65 0.01 13.59
CA VAL A 180 9.16 1.29 14.10
C VAL A 180 10.57 1.49 13.60
N LEU A 181 10.78 2.58 12.88
CA LEU A 181 12.10 3.08 12.51
C LEU A 181 12.50 4.22 13.45
N LYS A 182 13.80 4.45 13.58
CA LYS A 182 14.38 5.62 14.23
C LYS A 182 15.25 6.37 13.24
N VAL A 183 14.98 7.66 13.08
CA VAL A 183 15.90 8.59 12.40
C VAL A 183 16.66 9.38 13.46
N THR A 184 17.95 9.59 13.26
CA THR A 184 18.73 10.51 14.12
C THR A 184 18.60 11.92 13.57
N GLN A 185 18.05 12.83 14.38
CA GLN A 185 18.28 14.25 14.16
C GLN A 185 19.76 14.49 14.43
N GLU A 186 20.51 14.95 13.45
CA GLU A 186 21.83 15.51 13.75
C GLU A 186 21.58 16.85 14.43
N ALA A 187 22.19 17.04 15.60
CA ALA A 187 22.19 18.33 16.27
C ALA A 187 22.93 19.33 15.39
N HIS A 188 22.22 20.37 14.95
CA HIS A 188 22.84 21.56 14.36
C HIS A 188 23.24 22.55 15.46
#